data_AF-A0A7W0QPE1-F1
#
_entry.id   AF-A0A7W0QPE1-F1
#
_cell.length_a   1.000
_cell.length_b   1.000
_cell.length_c   1.000
_cell.angle_alpha   90.00
_cell.angle_beta   90.00
_cell.angle_gamma   90.00
#
_symmetry.space_group_name_H-M   'P 1'
#
loop_
_entity.id
_entity.type
_entity.pdbx_description
1 polymer ?
#
loop_
_entity_poly.entity_id
_entity_poly.type
_entity_poly.pdbx_seq_one_letter_code
_entity_poly.pdbx_strand_id
1 'polypeptide(L)'
;MAHDHASDDFDWVGAQSICNAASMFSRLQAGAKADVEQRNSLAESDDDWTFAFHQAEDDDVDAFEVTRATVSGKVTALVKFERAGRRIHVQGDDVDVDFTAVVILDAGGACRCVVGEALYAEWEIRRMALELLFFEETQE
;
A
#
# COMPACT_ATOMS: atom_id res chain seq x y z
N MET A 1 33.01 5.15 3.91
CA MET A 1 31.68 4.93 3.31
C MET A 1 31.60 3.45 2.99
N ALA A 2 30.79 2.69 3.72
CA ALA A 2 30.73 1.24 3.56
C ALA A 2 30.00 0.92 2.25
N HIS A 3 30.75 0.44 1.26
CA HIS A 3 30.18 -0.27 0.12
C HIS A 3 29.87 -1.68 0.64
N ASP A 4 28.62 -1.90 1.01
CA ASP A 4 28.10 -3.22 1.34
C ASP A 4 27.91 -3.95 0.00
N HIS A 5 29.00 -4.48 -0.54
CA HIS A 5 28.94 -5.34 -1.71
C HIS A 5 28.22 -6.60 -1.27
N ALA A 6 27.03 -6.85 -1.85
CA ALA A 6 26.42 -8.17 -1.78
C ALA A 6 27.52 -9.21 -2.11
N SER A 7 27.72 -10.17 -1.21
CA SER A 7 28.69 -11.25 -1.39
C SER A 7 28.52 -11.86 -2.79
N ASP A 8 29.62 -12.24 -3.46
CA ASP A 8 29.56 -12.94 -4.75
C ASP A 8 28.74 -14.25 -4.68
N ASP A 9 28.53 -14.77 -3.46
CA ASP A 9 27.70 -15.94 -3.16
C ASP A 9 26.19 -15.61 -3.00
N PHE A 10 25.77 -14.36 -3.20
CA PHE A 10 24.37 -13.97 -3.09
C PHE A 10 23.54 -14.59 -4.24
N ASP A 11 22.57 -15.43 -3.88
CA ASP A 11 21.61 -16.01 -4.83
C ASP A 11 20.58 -14.97 -5.28
N TRP A 12 21.03 -14.04 -6.14
CA TRP A 12 20.19 -12.98 -6.67
C TRP A 12 19.04 -13.52 -7.53
N VAL A 13 19.22 -14.70 -8.17
CA VAL A 13 18.17 -15.33 -8.99
C VAL A 13 17.05 -15.85 -8.10
N GLY A 14 17.39 -16.56 -7.03
CA GLY A 14 16.44 -16.97 -6.00
C GLY A 14 15.71 -15.77 -5.40
N ALA A 15 16.45 -14.75 -4.96
CA ALA A 15 15.87 -13.52 -4.42
C ALA A 15 14.96 -12.79 -5.41
N GLN A 16 15.34 -12.71 -6.69
CA GLN A 16 14.53 -12.09 -7.73
C GLN A 16 13.26 -12.89 -8.05
N SER A 17 13.30 -14.22 -7.95
CA SER A 17 12.14 -15.08 -8.19
C SER A 17 11.04 -14.92 -7.14
N ILE A 18 11.44 -14.72 -5.87
CA ILE A 18 10.51 -14.47 -4.77
C ILE A 18 10.09 -12.99 -4.68
N CYS A 19 10.92 -12.08 -5.19
CA CYS A 19 10.61 -10.65 -5.25
C CYS A 19 9.75 -10.32 -6.48
N ASN A 20 8.46 -10.65 -6.37
CA ASN A 20 7.47 -10.39 -7.40
C ASN A 20 6.31 -9.53 -6.88
N ALA A 21 5.57 -8.92 -7.80
CA ALA A 21 4.48 -8.01 -7.46
C ALA A 21 3.30 -8.70 -6.78
N ALA A 22 3.03 -9.98 -7.05
CA ALA A 22 1.95 -10.70 -6.38
C ALA A 22 2.24 -10.87 -4.88
N SER A 23 3.46 -11.28 -4.53
CA SER A 23 3.89 -11.39 -3.14
C SER A 23 3.94 -10.04 -2.42
N MET A 24 4.43 -8.98 -3.08
CA MET A 24 4.40 -7.63 -2.51
C MET A 24 2.96 -7.14 -2.31
N PHE A 25 2.09 -7.33 -3.29
CA PHE A 25 0.69 -6.91 -3.23
C PHE A 25 -0.08 -7.61 -2.11
N SER A 26 0.14 -8.92 -1.92
CA SER A 26 -0.44 -9.67 -0.79
C SER A 26 0.00 -9.11 0.57
N ARG A 27 1.26 -8.66 0.69
CA ARG A 27 1.73 -8.00 1.92
C ARG A 27 1.13 -6.62 2.09
N LEU A 28 0.99 -5.84 1.02
CA LEU A 28 0.30 -4.55 1.05
C LEU A 28 -1.16 -4.72 1.49
N GLN A 29 -1.87 -5.74 1.01
CA GLN A 29 -3.23 -6.08 1.46
C GLN A 29 -3.27 -6.34 2.96
N ALA A 30 -2.42 -7.26 3.46
CA ALA A 30 -2.37 -7.60 4.87
C ALA A 30 -1.99 -6.38 5.75
N GLY A 31 -1.02 -5.59 5.30
CA GLY A 31 -0.59 -4.38 5.99
C GLY A 31 -1.67 -3.30 6.00
N ALA A 32 -2.35 -3.05 4.88
CA ALA A 32 -3.41 -2.05 4.79
C ALA A 32 -4.59 -2.42 5.68
N LYS A 33 -4.95 -3.72 5.74
CA LYS A 33 -5.97 -4.22 6.67
C LYS A 33 -5.56 -3.96 8.13
N ALA A 34 -4.31 -4.25 8.49
CA ALA A 34 -3.80 -3.98 9.84
C ALA A 34 -3.78 -2.48 10.16
N ASP A 35 -3.41 -1.63 9.20
CA ASP A 35 -3.40 -0.18 9.37
C ASP A 35 -4.84 0.36 9.60
N VAL A 36 -5.85 -0.16 8.88
CA VAL A 36 -7.28 0.14 9.09
C VAL A 36 -7.74 -0.28 10.49
N GLU A 37 -7.43 -1.51 10.90
CA GLU A 37 -7.76 -2.02 12.24
C GLU A 37 -7.13 -1.14 13.33
N GLN A 38 -5.86 -0.76 13.15
CA GLN A 38 -5.16 0.12 14.07
C GLN A 38 -5.77 1.52 14.11
N ARG A 39 -6.08 2.13 12.95
CA ARG A 39 -6.68 3.48 12.89
C ARG A 39 -8.05 3.51 13.56
N ASN A 40 -8.87 2.49 13.34
CA ASN A 40 -10.17 2.36 14.01
C ASN A 40 -10.02 2.12 15.52
N SER A 41 -8.98 1.41 15.98
CA SER A 41 -8.74 1.19 17.42
C SER A 41 -8.33 2.46 18.17
N LEU A 42 -7.80 3.45 17.44
CA LEU A 42 -7.40 4.76 17.95
C LEU A 42 -8.52 5.81 17.83
N ALA A 43 -9.63 5.49 17.17
CA ALA A 43 -10.75 6.40 17.03
C ALA A 43 -11.32 6.73 18.41
N GLU A 44 -11.39 8.03 18.73
CA GLU A 44 -12.09 8.49 19.91
C GLU A 44 -13.61 8.42 19.68
N SER A 45 -14.40 8.44 20.74
CA SER A 45 -15.87 8.32 20.64
C SER A 45 -16.55 9.42 19.81
N ASP A 46 -15.82 10.51 19.53
CA ASP A 46 -16.29 11.68 18.79
C ASP A 46 -15.73 11.74 17.35
N ASP A 47 -14.97 10.73 16.90
CA ASP A 47 -14.57 10.62 15.48
C ASP A 47 -15.83 10.38 14.62
N ASP A 48 -16.13 11.30 13.69
CA ASP A 48 -17.26 11.18 12.76
C ASP A 48 -17.02 10.12 11.65
N TRP A 49 -15.85 9.50 11.66
CA TRP A 49 -15.33 8.68 10.56
C TRP A 49 -15.02 7.25 11.00
N THR A 50 -15.27 6.33 10.08
CA THR A 50 -14.88 4.92 10.18
C THR A 50 -14.15 4.50 8.92
N PHE A 51 -13.20 3.57 9.07
CA PHE A 51 -12.40 3.07 7.94
C PHE A 51 -12.72 1.60 7.69
N ALA A 52 -12.81 1.20 6.42
CA ALA A 52 -13.06 -0.18 6.05
C ALA A 52 -12.14 -0.63 4.91
N PHE A 53 -11.69 -1.88 5.00
CA PHE A 53 -10.92 -2.57 3.98
C PHE A 53 -11.87 -3.47 3.18
N HIS A 54 -11.82 -3.38 1.86
CA HIS A 54 -12.58 -4.22 0.95
C HIS A 54 -11.65 -4.90 -0.04
N GLN A 55 -11.83 -6.21 -0.22
CA GLN A 55 -11.14 -6.96 -1.26
C GLN A 55 -12.06 -7.02 -2.48
N ALA A 56 -11.50 -6.95 -3.69
CA ALA A 56 -12.28 -7.16 -4.90
C ALA A 56 -12.97 -8.54 -4.85
N GLU A 57 -14.26 -8.57 -5.20
CA GLU A 57 -15.05 -9.80 -5.25
C GLU A 57 -14.75 -10.64 -6.50
N ASP A 58 -14.12 -10.03 -7.51
CA ASP A 58 -13.74 -10.68 -8.76
C ASP A 58 -12.36 -11.33 -8.62
N ASP A 59 -12.32 -12.66 -8.66
CA ASP A 59 -11.08 -13.45 -8.59
C ASP A 59 -10.11 -13.15 -9.75
N ASP A 60 -10.58 -12.58 -10.87
CA ASP A 60 -9.75 -12.19 -12.00
C ASP A 60 -9.11 -10.79 -11.83
N VAL A 61 -9.50 -10.05 -10.79
CA VAL A 61 -8.99 -8.70 -10.50
C VAL A 61 -8.20 -8.69 -9.19
N ASP A 62 -6.89 -8.54 -9.30
CA ASP A 62 -6.03 -8.31 -8.14
C ASP A 62 -6.15 -6.86 -7.64
N ALA A 63 -7.26 -6.55 -6.97
CA ALA A 63 -7.50 -5.25 -6.38
C ALA A 63 -8.01 -5.32 -4.93
N PHE A 64 -7.75 -4.26 -4.18
CA PHE A 64 -8.40 -3.99 -2.90
C PHE A 64 -8.54 -2.48 -2.73
N GLU A 65 -9.40 -2.06 -1.81
CA GLU A 65 -9.61 -0.66 -1.50
C GLU A 65 -9.75 -0.44 0.00
N VAL A 66 -9.40 0.77 0.42
CA VAL A 66 -9.64 1.28 1.76
C VAL A 66 -10.53 2.49 1.65
N THR A 67 -11.60 2.50 2.44
CA THR A 67 -12.64 3.54 2.38
C THR A 67 -12.69 4.31 3.69
N ARG A 68 -13.03 5.60 3.62
CA ARG A 68 -13.45 6.42 4.75
C ARG A 68 -14.95 6.69 4.62
N ALA A 69 -15.71 6.35 5.65
CA ALA A 69 -17.14 6.56 5.69
C ALA A 69 -17.54 7.32 6.95
N THR A 70 -18.63 8.09 6.87
CA THR A 70 -19.28 8.66 8.07
C THR A 70 -19.79 7.54 8.97
N VAL A 71 -20.05 7.84 10.25
CA VAL A 71 -20.78 6.92 11.16
C VAL A 71 -22.15 6.47 10.64
N SER A 72 -22.76 7.23 9.72
CA SER A 72 -24.00 6.86 9.03
C SER A 72 -23.80 5.90 7.85
N GLY A 73 -22.56 5.51 7.55
CA GLY A 73 -22.20 4.56 6.49
C GLY A 73 -22.03 5.18 5.11
N LYS A 74 -22.04 6.51 4.97
CA LYS A 74 -21.79 7.18 3.70
C LYS A 74 -20.30 7.20 3.41
N VAL A 75 -19.85 6.52 2.35
CA VAL A 75 -18.47 6.62 1.85
C VAL A 75 -18.21 8.04 1.36
N THR A 76 -17.09 8.61 1.78
CA THR A 76 -16.67 9.99 1.48
C THR A 76 -15.33 10.10 0.77
N ALA A 77 -14.55 9.02 0.80
CA ALA A 77 -13.26 8.91 0.15
C ALA A 77 -12.85 7.44 0.08
N LEU A 78 -12.06 7.09 -0.92
CA LEU A 78 -11.45 5.76 -1.00
C LEU A 78 -10.07 5.82 -1.63
N VAL A 79 -9.25 4.82 -1.35
CA VAL A 79 -7.98 4.57 -2.03
C VAL A 79 -7.97 3.13 -2.51
N LYS A 80 -7.85 2.94 -3.81
CA LYS A 80 -7.79 1.65 -4.48
C LYS A 80 -6.35 1.28 -4.83
N PHE A 81 -6.00 0.03 -4.57
CA PHE A 81 -4.76 -0.60 -5.00
C PHE A 81 -5.11 -1.67 -6.04
N GLU A 82 -4.39 -1.69 -7.14
CA GLU A 82 -4.60 -2.65 -8.23
C GLU A 82 -3.27 -3.16 -8.77
N ARG A 83 -3.10 -4.48 -8.83
CA ARG A 83 -1.91 -5.10 -9.41
C ARG A 83 -2.13 -5.40 -10.90
N ALA A 84 -1.31 -4.78 -11.74
CA ALA A 84 -1.23 -5.06 -13.17
C ALA A 84 0.16 -5.59 -13.54
N GLY A 85 0.29 -6.92 -13.61
CA GLY A 85 1.57 -7.57 -13.87
C GLY A 85 2.60 -7.27 -12.78
N ARG A 86 3.67 -6.53 -13.12
CA ARG A 86 4.72 -6.09 -12.16
C ARG A 86 4.43 -4.75 -11.48
N ARG A 87 3.34 -4.08 -11.88
CA ARG A 87 2.97 -2.75 -11.40
C ARG A 87 1.85 -2.87 -10.37
N ILE A 88 1.86 -1.96 -9.41
CA ILE A 88 0.80 -1.75 -8.45
C ILE A 88 0.37 -0.31 -8.60
N HIS A 89 -0.82 -0.10 -9.13
CA HIS A 89 -1.46 1.20 -9.28
C HIS A 89 -2.18 1.55 -7.98
N VAL A 90 -2.01 2.77 -7.51
CA VAL A 90 -2.66 3.29 -6.31
C VAL A 90 -3.36 4.58 -6.69
N GLN A 91 -4.67 4.63 -6.49
CA GLN A 91 -5.52 5.74 -6.93
C GLN A 91 -6.54 6.09 -5.84
N GLY A 92 -6.67 7.38 -5.54
CA GLY A 92 -7.67 7.93 -4.64
C GLY A 92 -8.92 8.43 -5.37
N ASP A 93 -10.05 8.34 -4.70
CA ASP A 93 -11.28 9.10 -5.01
C ASP A 93 -11.58 9.98 -3.79
N ASP A 94 -11.77 11.28 -4.01
CA ASP A 94 -11.81 12.31 -2.96
C ASP A 94 -10.57 12.32 -2.02
N VAL A 95 -9.43 11.82 -2.51
CA VAL A 95 -8.09 11.88 -1.87
C VAL A 95 -7.03 12.10 -2.95
N ASP A 96 -6.10 13.04 -2.76
CA ASP A 96 -5.03 13.35 -3.72
C ASP A 96 -3.90 12.30 -3.67
N VAL A 97 -4.19 11.13 -4.23
CA VAL A 97 -3.25 10.01 -4.36
C VAL A 97 -3.38 9.42 -5.76
N ASP A 98 -2.32 9.52 -6.56
CA ASP A 98 -2.20 8.78 -7.82
C ASP A 98 -0.72 8.44 -8.07
N PHE A 99 -0.36 7.17 -7.96
CA PHE A 99 0.98 6.72 -8.31
C PHE A 99 1.03 5.25 -8.72
N THR A 100 2.14 4.88 -9.36
CA THR A 100 2.43 3.50 -9.74
C THR A 100 3.72 3.04 -9.07
N ALA A 101 3.62 1.96 -8.29
CA ALA A 101 4.75 1.27 -7.71
C ALA A 101 5.21 0.10 -8.59
N VAL A 102 6.52 -0.04 -8.79
CA VAL A 102 7.13 -1.18 -9.50
C VAL A 102 7.99 -1.98 -8.54
N VAL A 103 7.75 -3.29 -8.47
CA VAL A 103 8.50 -4.17 -7.55
C VAL A 103 9.85 -4.56 -8.13
N ILE A 104 10.91 -4.32 -7.35
CA ILE A 104 12.29 -4.62 -7.70
C ILE A 104 13.03 -5.29 -6.54
N LEU A 105 14.11 -5.99 -6.87
CA LEU A 105 15.14 -6.37 -5.92
C LEU A 105 16.18 -5.25 -5.86
N ASP A 106 16.41 -4.66 -4.69
CA ASP A 106 17.44 -3.63 -4.51
C ASP A 106 18.85 -4.22 -4.45
N ALA A 107 19.87 -3.36 -4.46
CA ALA A 107 21.28 -3.78 -4.43
C ALA A 107 21.68 -4.50 -3.11
N GLY A 108 20.89 -4.35 -2.05
CA GLY A 108 21.04 -5.06 -0.79
C GLY A 108 20.30 -6.39 -0.75
N GLY A 109 19.63 -6.79 -1.84
CA GLY A 109 18.86 -8.03 -1.91
C GLY A 109 17.49 -7.96 -1.24
N ALA A 110 16.99 -6.76 -0.90
CA ALA A 110 15.65 -6.59 -0.35
C ALA A 110 14.63 -6.27 -1.45
N CYS A 111 13.42 -6.81 -1.30
CA CYS A 111 12.33 -6.51 -2.21
C CYS A 111 11.72 -5.14 -1.86
N ARG A 112 11.75 -4.22 -2.82
CA ARG A 112 11.32 -2.82 -2.67
C ARG A 112 10.33 -2.42 -3.77
N CYS A 113 9.66 -1.31 -3.54
CA CYS A 113 8.87 -0.64 -4.55
C CYS A 113 9.63 0.60 -5.06
N VAL A 114 9.63 0.80 -6.37
CA VAL A 114 10.04 2.05 -6.99
C VAL A 114 8.79 2.87 -7.32
N VAL A 115 8.76 4.12 -6.86
CA VAL A 115 7.77 5.12 -7.28
C VAL A 115 8.53 6.33 -7.81
N GLY A 116 8.35 6.66 -9.08
CA GLY A 116 9.21 7.63 -9.77
C GLY A 116 10.67 7.17 -9.76
N GLU A 117 11.54 7.92 -9.08
CA GLU A 117 12.99 7.64 -8.98
C GLU A 117 13.42 7.17 -7.57
N ALA A 118 12.46 7.02 -6.64
CA ALA A 118 12.76 6.69 -5.25
C ALA A 118 12.36 5.24 -4.89
N LEU A 119 13.10 4.66 -3.95
CA LEU A 119 12.87 3.34 -3.39
C LEU A 119 12.10 3.45 -2.07
N TYR A 120 11.10 2.59 -1.93
CA TYR A 120 10.23 2.54 -0.78
C TYR A 120 10.11 1.12 -0.23
N ALA A 121 10.09 1.04 1.10
CA ALA A 121 9.62 -0.13 1.81
C ALA A 121 8.09 -0.28 1.66
N GLU A 122 7.60 -1.48 1.94
CA GLU A 122 6.18 -1.80 1.92
C GLU A 122 5.34 -0.85 2.79
N TRP A 123 5.78 -0.54 4.01
CA TRP A 123 5.05 0.37 4.91
C TRP A 123 5.06 1.82 4.40
N GLU A 124 6.10 2.25 3.68
CA GLU A 124 6.17 3.59 3.12
C GLU A 124 5.17 3.75 1.98
N ILE A 125 4.98 2.70 1.16
CA ILE A 125 3.92 2.68 0.14
C ILE A 125 2.54 2.80 0.77
N ARG A 126 2.27 2.06 1.86
CA ARG A 126 0.98 2.16 2.55
C ARG A 126 0.76 3.53 3.17
N ARG A 127 1.78 4.10 3.81
CA ARG A 127 1.70 5.47 4.35
C ARG A 127 1.42 6.48 3.24
N MET A 128 2.20 6.44 2.15
CA MET A 128 1.97 7.34 1.00
C MET A 128 0.56 7.25 0.44
N ALA A 129 -0.02 6.05 0.44
CA ALA A 129 -1.35 5.81 -0.08
C ALA A 129 -2.48 6.20 0.89
N LEU A 130 -2.31 5.96 2.19
CA LEU A 130 -3.42 5.99 3.16
C LEU A 130 -3.33 7.13 4.17
N GLU A 131 -2.22 7.87 4.25
CA GLU A 131 -2.04 8.93 5.23
C GLU A 131 -3.08 10.04 5.08
N LEU A 132 -3.31 10.54 3.86
CA LEU A 132 -4.36 11.54 3.61
C LEU A 132 -5.75 10.98 3.90
N LEU A 133 -6.03 9.74 3.50
CA LEU A 133 -7.31 9.09 3.81
C LEU A 133 -7.58 9.04 5.33
N PHE A 134 -6.57 8.66 6.13
CA PHE A 134 -6.71 8.45 7.57
C PHE A 134 -6.67 9.70 8.43
N PHE A 135 -5.97 10.74 7.98
CA PHE A 135 -5.60 11.88 8.81
C PHE A 135 -5.93 13.25 8.22
N GLU A 136 -6.35 13.35 6.96
CA GLU A 136 -6.78 14.63 6.42
C GLU A 136 -8.18 14.98 6.95
N GLU A 137 -8.24 16.04 7.76
CA GLU A 137 -9.48 16.68 8.16
C GLU A 137 -10.09 17.32 6.90
N THR A 138 -11.25 16.83 6.46
CA THR A 138 -12.07 17.56 5.48
C THR A 138 -12.33 18.95 6.04
N GLN A 139 -11.66 19.97 5.51
CA GLN A 139 -12.01 21.36 5.76
C GLN A 139 -13.40 21.59 5.16
N GLU A 140 -14.38 21.84 6.04
CA GLU A 140 -15.72 22.33 5.67
C GLU A 140 -15.66 23.76 5.07
#